data_AF-B5EU92-F1
#
_entry.id   AF-B5EU92-F1
#
_cell.length_a   1.000
_cell.length_b   1.000
_cell.length_c   1.000
_cell.angle_alpha   90.00
_cell.angle_beta   90.00
_cell.angle_gamma   90.00
#
_symmetry.space_group_name_H-M   'P 1'
#
loop_
_entity.id
_entity.type
_entity.pdbx_description
1 polymer ?
#
loop_
_entity_poly.entity_id
_entity_poly.type
_entity_poly.pdbx_seq_one_letter_code
_entity_poly.pdbx_strand_id
1 'polypeptide(L)'
;MKDIVKSLKDNATSRLKNPVVGAFVLAWTILNINGIALFIMVDTATKITMVNNKEWELVSDFLLPLIISIIYLFVLPLLNLIYEAVNDGVINYSRSSRKNITAKRLAIQKKATVIAEIESDVSFLQKLKDKDIENWLAEKTIRNKEVIELKERYSKLISDSAEANRKSLAEISAVKQQMYLLNEEKNNLSKNEQKKIVYIEESTDQMLRLLTSLETCDLPIEHAQELKSLRDLVNHTRFEYLIWDEDIPF
;
A
#
# COMPACT_ATOMS: atom_id res chain seq x y z
N MET A 1 -45.69 52.92 59.64
CA MET A 1 -45.07 54.15 59.08
C MET A 1 -43.89 53.86 58.15
N LYS A 2 -42.98 52.93 58.47
CA LYS A 2 -41.83 52.59 57.61
C LYS A 2 -42.25 52.07 56.21
N ASP A 3 -43.33 51.29 56.13
CA ASP A 3 -43.81 50.75 54.84
C ASP A 3 -44.43 51.82 53.93
N ILE A 4 -45.06 52.85 54.49
CA ILE A 4 -45.60 53.98 53.74
C ILE A 4 -44.46 54.78 53.12
N VAL A 5 -43.43 55.11 53.91
CA VAL A 5 -42.23 55.83 53.42
C VAL A 5 -41.49 55.02 52.36
N LYS A 6 -41.39 53.69 52.54
CA LYS A 6 -40.78 52.79 51.56
C LYS A 6 -41.58 52.75 50.25
N SER A 7 -42.90 52.61 50.33
CA SER A 7 -43.79 52.61 49.15
C SER A 7 -43.76 53.94 48.38
N LEU A 8 -43.61 55.07 49.08
CA LEU A 8 -43.49 56.39 48.46
C LEU A 8 -42.14 56.55 47.76
N LYS A 9 -41.05 56.11 48.40
CA LYS A 9 -39.69 56.12 47.84
C LYS A 9 -39.61 55.23 46.61
N ASP A 10 -40.16 54.03 46.66
CA ASP A 10 -40.10 53.06 45.55
C ASP A 10 -40.91 53.57 44.34
N ASN A 11 -42.09 54.17 44.58
CA ASN A 11 -42.89 54.80 43.52
C ASN A 11 -42.22 56.05 42.93
N ALA A 12 -41.64 56.93 43.76
CA ALA A 12 -40.92 58.10 43.29
C ALA A 12 -39.69 57.72 42.47
N THR A 13 -38.92 56.71 42.92
CA THR A 13 -37.74 56.21 42.21
C THR A 13 -38.13 55.55 40.88
N SER A 14 -39.23 54.79 40.85
CA SER A 14 -39.75 54.19 39.62
C SER A 14 -40.16 55.25 38.58
N ARG A 15 -40.81 56.33 39.02
CA ARG A 15 -41.21 57.43 38.12
C ARG A 15 -40.03 58.26 37.63
N LEU A 16 -39.01 58.49 38.46
CA LEU A 16 -37.78 59.19 38.07
C LEU A 16 -36.92 58.43 37.07
N LYS A 17 -37.09 57.10 36.95
CA LYS A 17 -36.46 56.32 35.87
C LYS A 17 -37.02 56.65 34.48
N ASN A 18 -38.22 57.23 34.40
CA ASN A 18 -38.74 57.73 33.14
C ASN A 18 -37.98 59.01 32.76
N PRO A 19 -37.25 59.04 31.63
CA PRO A 19 -36.44 60.19 31.23
C PRO A 19 -37.23 61.50 31.14
N VAL A 20 -38.51 61.45 30.79
CA VAL A 20 -39.39 62.63 30.72
C VAL A 20 -39.68 63.19 32.10
N VAL A 21 -40.06 62.33 33.04
CA VAL A 21 -40.37 62.74 34.40
C VAL A 21 -39.10 63.17 35.13
N GLY A 22 -37.99 62.45 34.94
CA GLY A 22 -36.69 62.81 35.48
C GLY A 22 -36.21 64.17 34.97
N ALA A 23 -36.23 64.40 33.65
CA ALA A 23 -35.84 65.68 33.06
C ALA A 23 -36.74 66.83 33.52
N PHE A 24 -38.05 66.60 33.65
CA PHE A 24 -38.99 67.60 34.17
C PHE A 24 -38.69 67.97 35.63
N VAL A 25 -38.53 66.99 36.51
CA VAL A 25 -38.22 67.23 37.93
C VAL A 25 -36.88 67.93 38.09
N LEU A 26 -35.88 67.57 37.28
CA LEU A 26 -34.58 68.25 37.29
C LEU A 26 -34.71 69.70 36.79
N ALA A 27 -35.40 69.92 35.67
CA ALA A 27 -35.63 71.27 35.14
C ALA A 27 -36.39 72.15 36.14
N TRP A 28 -37.42 71.60 36.79
CA TRP A 28 -38.19 72.29 37.82
C TRP A 28 -37.33 72.63 39.04
N THR A 29 -36.52 71.68 39.50
CA THR A 29 -35.58 71.86 40.62
C THR A 29 -34.54 72.93 40.31
N ILE A 30 -34.00 72.95 39.09
CA ILE A 30 -32.99 73.94 38.67
C ILE A 30 -33.60 75.33 38.62
N LEU A 31 -34.80 75.48 38.05
CA LEU A 31 -35.48 76.77 37.95
C LEU A 31 -35.91 77.31 39.33
N ASN A 32 -36.30 76.43 40.25
CA ASN A 32 -36.73 76.79 41.60
C ASN A 32 -35.63 76.60 42.66
N ILE A 33 -34.36 76.50 42.25
CA ILE A 33 -33.27 76.11 43.17
C ILE A 33 -33.10 77.06 44.35
N ASN A 34 -33.30 78.36 44.12
CA ASN A 34 -33.22 79.38 45.18
C ASN A 34 -34.29 79.17 46.24
N GLY A 35 -35.52 78.87 45.82
CA GLY A 35 -36.63 78.58 46.73
C GLY A 35 -36.43 77.26 47.49
N ILE A 36 -35.94 76.22 46.79
CA ILE A 36 -35.67 74.91 47.40
C ILE A 36 -34.52 75.01 48.42
N ALA A 37 -33.42 75.68 48.06
CA ALA A 37 -32.28 75.84 48.95
C ALA A 37 -32.65 76.61 50.22
N LEU A 38 -33.40 77.72 50.05
CA LEU A 38 -33.91 78.52 51.16
C LEU A 38 -34.90 77.72 52.03
N PHE A 39 -35.79 76.93 51.42
CA PHE A 39 -36.71 76.06 52.14
C PHE A 39 -36.00 74.97 52.95
N ILE A 40 -34.85 74.46 52.49
CA ILE A 40 -34.06 73.48 53.23
C ILE A 40 -33.41 74.11 54.46
N MET A 41 -32.88 75.33 54.34
CA MET A 41 -32.07 76.00 55.38
C MET A 41 -32.85 76.64 56.52
N VAL A 42 -34.13 76.96 56.30
CA VAL A 42 -34.95 77.73 57.24
C VAL A 42 -35.60 76.84 58.32
N ASP A 43 -36.08 77.43 59.42
CA ASP A 43 -36.74 76.73 60.53
C ASP A 43 -38.18 76.29 60.21
N THR A 44 -38.71 75.31 60.95
CA THR A 44 -40.00 74.66 60.65
C THR A 44 -41.18 75.63 60.62
N ALA A 45 -41.20 76.66 61.48
CA ALA A 45 -42.30 77.63 61.51
C ALA A 45 -42.32 78.47 60.22
N THR A 46 -41.16 78.92 59.77
CA THR A 46 -41.01 79.71 58.56
C THR A 46 -41.18 78.87 57.28
N LYS A 47 -40.89 77.56 57.30
CA LYS A 47 -41.26 76.65 56.20
C LYS A 47 -42.76 76.61 55.96
N ILE A 48 -43.57 76.58 57.04
CA ILE A 48 -45.03 76.53 56.94
C ILE A 48 -45.57 77.84 56.36
N THR A 49 -45.03 78.99 56.76
CA THR A 49 -45.45 80.29 56.21
C THR A 49 -45.05 80.44 54.74
N MET A 50 -43.88 79.95 54.33
CA MET A 50 -43.46 79.95 52.92
C MET A 50 -44.35 79.11 52.03
N VAL A 51 -44.80 77.93 52.49
CA VAL A 51 -45.72 77.09 51.73
C VAL A 51 -47.10 77.73 51.61
N ASN A 52 -47.60 78.35 52.68
CA ASN A 52 -48.92 78.98 52.69
C ASN A 52 -48.99 80.25 51.83
N ASN A 53 -47.89 80.98 51.71
CA ASN A 53 -47.82 82.23 50.95
C ASN A 53 -47.30 82.05 49.50
N LYS A 54 -47.03 80.80 49.08
CA LYS A 54 -46.55 80.53 47.72
C LYS A 54 -47.73 80.58 46.74
N GLU A 55 -47.74 81.61 45.90
CA GLU A 55 -48.59 81.65 44.72
C GLU A 55 -48.00 80.74 43.65
N TRP A 56 -48.80 79.79 43.19
CA TRP A 56 -48.44 78.85 42.13
C TRP A 56 -48.81 79.46 40.79
N GLU A 57 -47.81 79.72 39.96
CA GLU A 57 -48.02 80.28 38.63
C GLU A 57 -47.83 79.19 37.57
N LEU A 58 -48.85 78.99 36.74
CA LEU A 58 -48.88 77.89 35.76
C LEU A 58 -47.76 78.00 34.71
N VAL A 59 -47.31 79.20 34.38
CA VAL A 59 -46.27 79.42 33.38
C VAL A 59 -44.88 79.16 33.96
N SER A 60 -44.55 79.81 35.09
CA SER A 60 -43.25 79.68 35.73
C SER A 60 -43.03 78.31 36.38
N ASP A 61 -44.03 77.78 37.08
CA ASP A 61 -43.88 76.57 37.87
C ASP A 61 -44.15 75.28 37.07
N PHE A 62 -44.76 75.36 35.89
CA PHE A 62 -45.10 74.17 35.10
C PHE A 62 -44.65 74.24 33.64
N LEU A 63 -45.06 75.28 32.90
CA LEU A 63 -44.79 75.37 31.45
C LEU A 63 -43.28 75.52 31.13
N LEU A 64 -42.58 76.39 31.85
CA LEU A 64 -41.14 76.62 31.66
C LEU A 64 -40.29 75.37 31.93
N PRO A 65 -40.43 74.69 33.10
CA PRO A 65 -39.77 73.42 33.36
C PRO A 65 -40.07 72.34 32.31
N LEU A 66 -41.31 72.30 31.79
CA LEU A 66 -41.71 71.36 30.75
C LEU A 66 -40.95 71.60 29.45
N ILE A 67 -40.89 72.85 28.98
CA ILE A 67 -40.19 73.21 27.75
C ILE A 67 -38.69 72.90 27.89
N ILE A 68 -38.07 73.27 29.01
CA ILE A 68 -36.64 72.98 29.25
C ILE A 68 -36.38 71.48 29.27
N SER A 69 -37.25 70.69 29.89
CA SER A 69 -37.10 69.24 29.93
C SER A 69 -37.16 68.59 28.55
N ILE A 70 -38.06 69.08 27.68
CA ILE A 70 -38.17 68.63 26.29
C ILE A 70 -36.90 69.00 25.52
N ILE A 71 -36.46 70.25 25.62
CA ILE A 71 -35.22 70.71 24.97
C ILE A 71 -34.03 69.84 25.41
N TYR A 72 -33.89 69.58 26.71
CA TYR A 72 -32.81 68.76 27.25
C TYR A 72 -32.81 67.34 26.66
N LEU A 73 -34.00 66.71 26.55
CA LEU A 73 -34.14 65.38 25.97
C LEU A 73 -33.78 65.31 24.48
N PHE A 74 -33.92 66.40 23.72
CA PHE A 74 -33.55 66.46 22.31
C PHE A 74 -32.09 66.89 22.08
N VAL A 75 -31.57 67.80 22.89
CA VAL A 75 -30.21 68.33 22.75
C VAL A 75 -29.16 67.27 23.08
N LEU A 76 -29.41 66.42 24.09
CA LEU A 76 -28.44 65.41 24.52
C LEU A 76 -28.17 64.35 23.44
N PRO A 77 -29.17 63.73 22.79
CA PRO A 77 -28.95 62.83 21.65
C PRO A 77 -28.26 63.52 20.46
N LEU A 78 -28.58 64.79 20.20
CA LEU A 78 -28.02 65.54 19.08
C LEU A 78 -26.52 65.81 19.29
N LEU A 79 -26.12 66.14 20.52
CA LEU A 79 -24.71 66.27 20.91
C LEU A 79 -23.96 64.94 20.76
N ASN A 80 -24.57 63.82 21.11
CA ASN A 80 -23.95 62.51 20.95
C ASN A 80 -23.72 62.16 19.47
N LEU A 81 -24.69 62.46 18.60
CA LEU A 81 -24.56 62.25 17.15
C LEU A 81 -23.43 63.10 16.56
N ILE A 82 -23.32 64.36 16.97
CA ILE A 82 -22.22 65.25 16.54
C ILE A 82 -20.87 64.68 17.00
N TYR A 83 -20.78 64.19 18.23
CA TYR A 83 -19.56 63.58 18.76
C TYR A 83 -19.14 62.34 17.94
N GLU A 84 -20.08 61.45 17.62
CA GLU A 84 -19.83 60.27 16.79
C GLU A 84 -19.39 60.65 15.37
N ALA A 85 -20.06 61.63 14.74
CA ALA A 85 -19.70 62.09 13.40
C ALA A 85 -18.28 62.67 13.32
N VAL A 86 -17.87 63.44 14.33
CA VAL A 86 -16.51 64.00 14.41
C VAL A 86 -15.47 62.90 14.63
N ASN A 87 -15.75 61.95 15.52
CA ASN A 87 -14.85 60.85 15.85
C ASN A 87 -14.65 59.91 14.65
N ASP A 88 -15.73 59.56 13.95
CA ASP A 88 -15.68 58.68 12.78
C ASP A 88 -15.03 59.35 11.56
N GLY A 89 -15.30 60.64 11.32
CA GLY A 89 -14.75 61.36 10.18
C GLY A 89 -13.23 61.50 10.23
N VAL A 90 -12.64 61.78 11.41
CA VAL A 90 -11.22 62.08 11.54
C VAL A 90 -10.38 60.82 11.79
N ILE A 91 -10.83 59.93 12.67
CA ILE A 91 -9.98 58.82 13.16
C ILE A 91 -10.16 57.56 12.30
N ASN A 92 -11.36 57.27 11.81
CA ASN A 92 -11.64 56.03 11.09
C ASN A 92 -11.24 56.08 9.61
N TYR A 93 -11.24 57.26 8.98
CA TYR A 93 -10.76 57.43 7.60
C TYR A 93 -9.25 57.12 7.45
N SER A 94 -8.43 57.60 8.39
CA SER A 94 -6.98 57.33 8.39
C SER A 94 -6.64 55.86 8.69
N ARG A 95 -7.42 55.21 9.57
CA ARG A 95 -7.23 53.80 9.94
C ARG A 95 -7.68 52.83 8.84
N SER A 96 -8.77 53.10 8.12
CA SER A 96 -9.28 52.21 7.07
C SER A 96 -8.32 52.13 5.87
N SER A 97 -7.75 53.26 5.46
CA SER A 97 -6.79 53.33 4.34
C SER A 97 -5.50 52.56 4.63
N ARG A 98 -4.97 52.67 5.86
CA ARG A 98 -3.79 51.90 6.29
C ARG A 98 -4.06 50.39 6.36
N LYS A 99 -5.22 49.97 6.86
CA LYS A 99 -5.60 48.54 6.91
C LYS A 99 -5.68 47.93 5.51
N ASN A 100 -6.22 48.65 4.54
CA ASN A 100 -6.34 48.17 3.16
C ASN A 100 -4.97 47.99 2.48
N ILE A 101 -4.05 48.94 2.66
CA ILE A 101 -2.68 48.85 2.13
C ILE A 101 -1.93 47.65 2.74
N THR A 102 -2.04 47.46 4.05
CA THR A 102 -1.41 46.32 4.73
C THR A 102 -1.99 44.99 4.26
N ALA A 103 -3.33 44.88 4.14
CA ALA A 103 -3.98 43.68 3.62
C ALA A 103 -3.52 43.34 2.20
N LYS A 104 -3.41 44.34 1.32
CA LYS A 104 -2.92 44.15 -0.05
C LYS A 104 -1.47 43.66 -0.08
N ARG A 105 -0.58 44.22 0.74
CA ARG A 105 0.82 43.76 0.83
C ARG A 105 0.92 42.33 1.33
N LEU A 106 0.13 41.99 2.35
CA LEU A 106 0.11 40.64 2.92
C LEU A 106 -0.40 39.60 1.91
N ALA A 107 -1.41 39.95 1.09
CA ALA A 107 -1.88 39.09 0.02
C ALA A 107 -0.81 38.86 -1.07
N ILE A 108 -0.06 39.90 -1.46
CA ILE A 108 1.03 39.78 -2.43
C ILE A 108 2.15 38.88 -1.89
N GLN A 109 2.56 39.06 -0.63
CA GLN A 109 3.59 38.23 -0.01
C GLN A 109 3.17 36.76 0.06
N LYS A 110 1.94 36.48 0.51
CA LYS A 110 1.41 35.10 0.53
C LYS A 110 1.41 34.46 -0.86
N LYS A 111 1.01 35.21 -1.90
CA LYS A 111 1.03 34.70 -3.28
C LYS A 111 2.46 34.35 -3.71
N ALA A 112 3.44 35.20 -3.41
CA ALA A 112 4.83 34.93 -3.73
C ALA A 112 5.39 33.70 -2.99
N THR A 113 5.07 33.54 -1.70
CA THR A 113 5.49 32.37 -0.91
C THR A 113 4.88 31.08 -1.46
N VAL A 114 3.58 31.08 -1.78
CA VAL A 114 2.91 29.90 -2.35
C VAL A 114 3.48 29.53 -3.72
N ILE A 115 3.78 30.52 -4.57
CA ILE A 115 4.42 30.25 -5.87
C ILE A 115 5.80 29.63 -5.68
N ALA A 116 6.61 30.17 -4.75
CA ALA A 116 7.93 29.62 -4.46
C ALA A 116 7.86 28.20 -3.87
N GLU A 117 6.87 27.90 -3.03
CA GLU A 117 6.62 26.56 -2.48
C GLU A 117 6.26 25.58 -3.61
N ILE A 118 5.31 25.94 -4.48
CA ILE A 118 4.93 25.11 -5.64
C ILE A 118 6.12 24.88 -6.59
N GLU A 119 6.91 25.93 -6.88
CA GLU A 119 8.08 25.80 -7.75
C GLU A 119 9.18 24.93 -7.10
N SER A 120 9.35 25.03 -5.78
CA SER A 120 10.24 24.16 -5.02
C SER A 120 9.77 22.71 -5.03
N ASP A 121 8.46 22.45 -4.91
CA ASP A 121 7.89 21.11 -4.98
C ASP A 121 8.03 20.52 -6.38
N VAL A 122 7.74 21.30 -7.43
CA VAL A 122 7.90 20.85 -8.82
C VAL A 122 9.37 20.54 -9.13
N SER A 123 10.29 21.41 -8.75
CA SER A 123 11.74 21.18 -8.97
C SER A 123 12.29 20.03 -8.13
N PHE A 124 11.79 19.84 -6.90
CA PHE A 124 12.12 18.71 -6.06
C PHE A 124 11.59 17.39 -6.67
N LEU A 125 10.34 17.38 -7.14
CA LEU A 125 9.75 16.23 -7.83
C LEU A 125 10.50 15.89 -9.12
N GLN A 126 10.94 16.89 -9.89
CA GLN A 126 11.79 16.67 -11.06
C GLN A 126 13.10 15.99 -10.67
N LYS A 127 13.80 16.50 -9.65
CA LYS A 127 15.05 15.90 -9.17
C LYS A 127 14.86 14.46 -8.66
N LEU A 128 13.75 14.18 -7.97
CA LEU A 128 13.43 12.81 -7.54
C LEU A 128 13.21 11.89 -8.74
N LYS A 129 12.44 12.34 -9.74
CA LYS A 129 12.21 11.56 -10.96
C LYS A 129 13.49 11.35 -11.76
N ASP A 130 14.34 12.36 -11.89
CA ASP A 130 15.62 12.25 -12.58
C ASP A 130 16.51 11.21 -11.89
N LYS A 131 16.60 11.25 -10.56
CA LYS A 131 17.32 10.25 -9.76
C LYS A 131 16.74 8.84 -9.92
N ASP A 132 15.41 8.71 -9.95
CA ASP A 132 14.75 7.42 -10.17
C ASP A 132 15.00 6.88 -11.59
N ILE A 133 15.02 7.76 -12.60
CA ILE A 133 15.37 7.41 -13.97
C ILE A 133 16.82 6.94 -14.05
N GLU A 134 17.76 7.64 -13.42
CA GLU A 134 19.17 7.25 -13.36
C GLU A 134 19.36 5.88 -12.69
N ASN A 135 18.71 5.67 -11.53
CA ASN A 135 18.72 4.38 -10.83
C ASN A 135 18.14 3.27 -11.71
N TRP A 136 17.01 3.51 -12.35
CA TRP A 136 16.38 2.56 -13.25
C TRP A 136 17.27 2.21 -14.45
N LEU A 137 17.97 3.19 -15.02
CA LEU A 137 18.93 2.95 -16.11
C LEU A 137 20.14 2.12 -15.63
N ALA A 138 20.64 2.39 -14.44
CA ALA A 138 21.72 1.61 -13.83
C ALA A 138 21.29 0.16 -13.58
N GLU A 139 20.15 -0.05 -12.93
CA GLU A 139 19.57 -1.38 -12.70
C GLU A 139 19.31 -2.13 -14.00
N LYS A 140 18.75 -1.46 -15.01
CA LYS A 140 18.51 -2.05 -16.33
C LYS A 140 19.80 -2.49 -16.99
N THR A 141 20.86 -1.71 -16.87
CA THR A 141 22.18 -2.04 -17.42
C THR A 141 22.78 -3.25 -16.71
N ILE A 142 22.68 -3.33 -15.38
CA ILE A 142 23.12 -4.48 -14.59
C ILE A 142 22.34 -5.74 -15.00
N ARG A 143 21.00 -5.66 -15.04
CA ARG A 143 20.17 -6.79 -15.46
C ARG A 143 20.43 -7.25 -16.89
N ASN A 144 20.68 -6.33 -17.81
CA ASN A 144 21.04 -6.70 -19.18
C ASN A 144 22.39 -7.45 -19.22
N LYS A 145 23.38 -7.03 -18.44
CA LYS A 145 24.66 -7.74 -18.33
C LYS A 145 24.46 -9.15 -17.77
N GLU A 146 23.70 -9.30 -16.69
CA GLU A 146 23.38 -10.61 -16.12
C GLU A 146 22.66 -11.52 -17.12
N VAL A 147 21.71 -10.98 -17.89
CA VAL A 147 21.01 -11.76 -18.93
C VAL A 147 21.95 -12.18 -20.05
N ILE A 148 22.88 -11.31 -20.47
CA ILE A 148 23.88 -11.65 -21.49
C ILE A 148 24.81 -12.75 -20.98
N GLU A 149 25.34 -12.61 -19.76
CA GLU A 149 26.20 -13.62 -19.13
C GLU A 149 25.48 -14.95 -18.95
N LEU A 150 24.20 -14.92 -18.55
CA LEU A 150 23.39 -16.13 -18.40
C LEU A 150 23.18 -16.81 -19.75
N LYS A 151 22.85 -16.05 -20.80
CA LYS A 151 22.71 -16.59 -22.16
C LYS A 151 24.01 -17.20 -22.68
N GLU A 152 25.15 -16.58 -22.41
CA GLU A 152 26.46 -17.11 -22.78
C GLU A 152 26.75 -18.44 -22.07
N ARG A 153 26.49 -18.51 -20.76
CA ARG A 153 26.60 -19.77 -19.98
C ARG A 153 25.69 -20.86 -20.52
N TYR A 154 24.43 -20.55 -20.82
CA TYR A 154 23.50 -21.53 -21.42
C TYR A 154 23.95 -21.98 -22.80
N SER A 155 24.42 -21.06 -23.66
CA SER A 155 24.93 -21.42 -24.98
C SER A 155 26.13 -22.36 -24.89
N LYS A 156 27.03 -22.12 -23.93
CA LYS A 156 28.17 -23.00 -23.67
C LYS A 156 27.71 -24.38 -23.18
N LEU A 157 26.79 -24.43 -22.22
CA LEU A 157 26.26 -25.69 -21.69
C LEU A 157 25.55 -26.52 -22.78
N ILE A 158 24.79 -25.87 -23.67
CA ILE A 158 24.14 -26.54 -24.80
C ILE A 158 25.18 -27.09 -25.78
N SER A 159 26.24 -26.32 -26.07
CA SER A 159 27.34 -26.79 -26.93
C SER A 159 28.05 -27.99 -26.32
N ASP A 160 28.42 -27.92 -25.04
CA ASP A 160 29.10 -28.99 -24.32
C ASP A 160 28.22 -30.26 -24.25
N SER A 161 26.92 -30.09 -23.99
CA SER A 161 25.95 -31.19 -24.00
C SER A 161 25.76 -31.80 -25.39
N ALA A 162 25.70 -30.98 -26.44
CA ALA A 162 25.62 -31.45 -27.82
C ALA A 162 26.88 -32.22 -28.22
N GLU A 163 28.07 -31.77 -27.79
CA GLU A 163 29.32 -32.49 -28.02
C GLU A 163 29.37 -33.82 -27.27
N ALA A 164 28.98 -33.83 -25.99
CA ALA A 164 28.87 -35.06 -25.20
C ALA A 164 27.89 -36.06 -25.83
N ASN A 165 26.71 -35.60 -26.24
CA ASN A 165 25.72 -36.44 -26.92
C ASN A 165 26.26 -37.00 -28.25
N ARG A 166 27.00 -36.21 -29.03
CA ARG A 166 27.65 -36.70 -30.26
C ARG A 166 28.68 -37.78 -29.96
N LYS A 167 29.51 -37.60 -28.92
CA LYS A 167 30.49 -38.63 -28.49
C LYS A 167 29.78 -39.91 -28.04
N SER A 168 28.76 -39.81 -27.19
CA SER A 168 27.99 -40.97 -26.76
C SER A 168 27.27 -41.68 -27.92
N LEU A 169 26.73 -40.95 -28.90
CA LEU A 169 26.15 -41.57 -30.10
C LEU A 169 27.19 -42.30 -30.95
N ALA A 170 28.39 -41.72 -31.09
CA ALA A 170 29.49 -42.38 -31.79
C ALA A 170 29.93 -43.66 -31.05
N GLU A 171 30.06 -43.61 -29.73
CA GLU A 171 30.37 -44.78 -28.89
C GLU A 171 29.30 -45.87 -28.99
N ILE A 172 28.01 -45.51 -28.91
CA ILE A 172 26.89 -46.45 -29.10
C ILE A 172 26.96 -47.11 -30.48
N SER A 173 27.26 -46.35 -31.53
CA SER A 173 27.37 -46.90 -32.89
C SER A 173 28.54 -47.87 -33.03
N ALA A 174 29.69 -47.56 -32.43
CA ALA A 174 30.88 -48.41 -32.43
C ALA A 174 30.63 -49.70 -31.64
N VAL A 175 30.04 -49.61 -30.44
CA VAL A 175 29.68 -50.78 -29.62
C VAL A 175 28.64 -51.65 -30.34
N LYS A 176 27.66 -51.04 -31.01
CA LYS A 176 26.67 -51.78 -31.80
C LYS A 176 27.33 -52.56 -32.94
N GLN A 177 28.29 -51.96 -33.64
CA GLN A 177 29.05 -52.64 -34.69
C GLN A 177 29.87 -53.81 -34.13
N GLN A 178 30.53 -53.61 -32.98
CA GLN A 178 31.24 -54.69 -32.29
C GLN A 178 30.30 -55.83 -31.88
N MET A 179 29.11 -55.53 -31.35
CA MET A 179 28.09 -56.54 -31.06
C MET A 179 27.65 -57.32 -32.29
N TYR A 180 27.45 -56.66 -33.44
CA TYR A 180 27.10 -57.36 -34.68
C TYR A 180 28.19 -58.34 -35.10
N LEU A 181 29.46 -57.91 -35.06
CA LEU A 181 30.61 -58.77 -35.40
C LEU A 181 30.72 -59.97 -34.45
N LEU A 182 30.61 -59.73 -33.14
CA LEU A 182 30.62 -60.79 -32.12
C LEU A 182 29.46 -61.76 -32.29
N ASN A 183 28.27 -61.27 -32.65
CA ASN A 183 27.10 -62.13 -32.88
C ASN A 183 27.25 -62.96 -34.17
N GLU A 184 27.87 -62.40 -35.21
CA GLU A 184 28.21 -63.13 -36.43
C GLU A 184 29.26 -64.22 -36.15
N GLU A 185 30.31 -63.89 -35.39
CA GLU A 185 31.34 -64.85 -34.95
C GLU A 185 30.73 -65.98 -34.11
N LYS A 186 29.86 -65.64 -33.14
CA LYS A 186 29.12 -66.62 -32.33
C LYS A 186 28.27 -67.53 -33.20
N ASN A 187 27.56 -66.98 -34.19
CA ASN A 187 26.75 -67.79 -35.11
C ASN A 187 27.61 -68.71 -35.98
N ASN A 188 28.78 -68.25 -36.43
CA ASN A 188 29.72 -69.07 -37.19
C ASN A 188 30.33 -70.19 -36.34
N LEU A 189 30.68 -69.90 -35.07
CA LEU A 189 31.12 -70.89 -34.10
C LEU A 189 30.03 -71.93 -33.83
N SER A 190 28.80 -71.50 -33.55
CA SER A 190 27.66 -72.41 -33.33
C SER A 190 27.38 -73.29 -34.55
N LYS A 191 27.45 -72.74 -35.77
CA LYS A 191 27.35 -73.55 -37.01
C LYS A 191 28.50 -74.55 -37.14
N ASN A 192 29.71 -74.18 -36.74
CA ASN A 192 30.88 -75.07 -36.77
C ASN A 192 30.74 -76.19 -35.73
N GLU A 193 30.28 -75.86 -34.53
CA GLU A 193 29.94 -76.84 -33.49
C GLU A 193 28.85 -77.80 -33.98
N GLN A 194 27.77 -77.30 -34.57
CA GLN A 194 26.72 -78.15 -35.12
C GLN A 194 27.25 -79.08 -36.21
N LYS A 195 28.11 -78.59 -37.12
CA LYS A 195 28.75 -79.44 -38.14
C LYS A 195 29.62 -80.54 -37.52
N LYS A 196 30.33 -80.24 -36.44
CA LYS A 196 31.13 -81.23 -35.70
C LYS A 196 30.23 -82.29 -35.04
N ILE A 197 29.13 -81.87 -34.43
CA ILE A 197 28.15 -82.79 -33.84
C ILE A 197 27.58 -83.73 -34.90
N VAL A 198 27.13 -83.21 -36.05
CA VAL A 198 26.61 -84.02 -37.17
C VAL A 198 27.68 -84.98 -37.70
N TYR A 199 28.93 -84.54 -37.84
CA TYR A 199 30.02 -85.42 -38.26
C TYR A 199 30.28 -86.56 -37.25
N ILE A 200 30.22 -86.27 -35.95
CA ILE A 200 30.37 -87.27 -34.89
C ILE A 200 29.19 -88.24 -34.92
N GLU A 201 27.97 -87.74 -35.06
CA GLU A 201 26.75 -88.54 -35.20
C GLU A 201 26.87 -89.52 -36.38
N GLU A 202 27.17 -89.03 -37.58
CA GLU A 202 27.39 -89.87 -38.78
C GLU A 202 28.49 -90.92 -38.57
N SER A 203 29.60 -90.54 -37.94
CA SER A 203 30.72 -91.45 -37.63
C SER A 203 30.33 -92.51 -36.62
N THR A 204 29.60 -92.14 -35.55
CA THR A 204 29.11 -93.09 -34.54
C THR A 204 28.07 -94.05 -35.11
N ASP A 205 27.17 -93.57 -35.97
CA ASP A 205 26.21 -94.42 -36.68
C ASP A 205 26.90 -95.42 -37.60
N GLN A 206 27.94 -94.98 -38.33
CA GLN A 206 28.76 -95.88 -39.16
C GLN A 206 29.46 -96.93 -38.29
N MET A 207 30.06 -96.54 -37.16
CA MET A 207 30.67 -97.47 -36.22
C MET A 207 29.66 -98.47 -35.65
N LEU A 208 28.46 -98.02 -35.27
CA LEU A 208 27.38 -98.89 -34.79
C LEU A 208 26.91 -99.88 -35.86
N ARG A 209 26.79 -99.45 -37.13
CA ARG A 209 26.46 -100.34 -38.25
C ARG A 209 27.55 -101.38 -38.48
N LEU A 210 28.82 -100.98 -38.43
CA LEU A 210 29.95 -101.90 -38.55
C LEU A 210 30.00 -102.89 -37.38
N LEU A 211 29.82 -102.43 -36.13
CA LEU A 211 29.74 -103.29 -34.95
C LEU A 211 28.58 -104.30 -35.06
N THR A 212 27.41 -103.85 -35.49
CA THR A 212 26.25 -104.73 -35.72
C THR A 212 26.56 -105.77 -36.81
N SER A 213 27.23 -105.37 -37.90
CA SER A 213 27.63 -106.29 -38.97
C SER A 213 28.68 -107.32 -38.51
N LEU A 214 29.58 -106.92 -37.60
CA LEU A 214 30.57 -107.82 -37.00
C LEU A 214 29.92 -108.79 -36.03
N GLU A 215 28.97 -108.33 -35.20
CA GLU A 215 28.18 -109.19 -34.30
C GLU A 215 27.37 -110.26 -35.06
N THR A 216 26.94 -109.98 -36.30
CA THR A 216 26.24 -110.97 -37.16
C THR A 216 27.16 -111.98 -37.85
N CYS A 217 28.47 -111.74 -37.85
CA CYS A 217 29.46 -112.74 -38.28
C CYS A 217 29.85 -113.58 -37.06
N ASP A 218 29.82 -114.90 -37.19
CA ASP A 218 30.07 -115.88 -36.13
C ASP A 218 31.53 -115.79 -35.61
N LEU A 219 31.81 -114.80 -34.76
CA LEU A 219 33.15 -114.45 -34.27
C LEU A 219 33.50 -115.27 -33.00
N PRO A 220 34.77 -115.67 -32.83
CA PRO A 220 35.25 -116.38 -31.65
C PRO A 220 35.01 -115.59 -30.34
N ILE A 221 34.69 -116.31 -29.25
CA ILE A 221 34.31 -115.79 -27.92
C ILE A 221 35.32 -114.76 -27.34
N GLU A 222 36.59 -114.84 -27.72
CA GLU A 222 37.64 -113.88 -27.27
C GLU A 222 37.41 -112.44 -27.77
N HIS A 223 36.81 -112.24 -28.95
CA HIS A 223 36.55 -110.90 -29.51
C HIS A 223 35.18 -110.32 -29.11
N ALA A 224 34.28 -111.12 -28.53
CA ALA A 224 32.96 -110.67 -28.09
C ALA A 224 33.02 -109.67 -26.93
N GLN A 225 34.00 -109.82 -26.03
CA GLN A 225 34.19 -108.92 -24.90
C GLN A 225 34.80 -107.58 -25.33
N GLU A 226 35.69 -107.60 -26.33
CA GLU A 226 36.24 -106.40 -26.96
C GLU A 226 35.16 -105.62 -27.71
N LEU A 227 34.30 -106.30 -28.47
CA LEU A 227 33.15 -105.69 -29.16
C LEU A 227 32.18 -104.99 -28.20
N LYS A 228 31.89 -105.59 -27.04
CA LYS A 228 31.06 -104.98 -26.01
C LYS A 228 31.68 -103.70 -25.44
N SER A 229 32.98 -103.72 -25.16
CA SER A 229 33.70 -102.53 -24.67
C SER A 229 33.74 -101.40 -25.69
N LEU A 230 33.83 -101.74 -26.98
CA LEU A 230 33.81 -100.78 -28.09
C LEU A 230 32.42 -100.16 -28.26
N ARG A 231 31.36 -100.94 -28.09
CA ARG A 231 29.98 -100.44 -28.08
C ARG A 231 29.71 -99.50 -26.93
N ASP A 232 30.17 -99.84 -25.73
CA ASP A 232 30.05 -98.98 -24.54
C ASP A 232 30.81 -97.66 -24.73
N LEU A 233 31.99 -97.70 -25.36
CA LEU A 233 32.77 -96.50 -25.68
C LEU A 233 32.05 -95.61 -26.71
N VAL A 234 31.48 -96.20 -27.78
CA VAL A 234 30.71 -95.45 -28.78
C VAL A 234 29.46 -94.79 -28.17
N ASN A 235 28.74 -95.50 -27.29
CA ASN A 235 27.59 -94.95 -26.58
C ASN A 235 27.98 -93.83 -25.60
N HIS A 236 29.13 -93.96 -24.93
CA HIS A 236 29.66 -92.91 -24.07
C HIS A 236 29.96 -91.63 -24.88
N THR A 237 30.58 -91.77 -26.06
CA THR A 237 30.85 -90.63 -26.95
C THR A 237 29.55 -89.98 -27.46
N ARG A 238 28.51 -90.75 -27.81
CA ARG A 238 27.20 -90.17 -28.18
C ARG A 238 26.58 -89.36 -27.03
N PHE A 239 26.66 -89.87 -25.81
CA PHE A 239 26.13 -89.19 -24.62
C PHE A 239 26.88 -87.90 -24.29
N GLU A 240 28.22 -87.89 -24.42
CA GLU A 240 29.05 -86.71 -24.18
C GLU A 240 28.71 -85.55 -25.14
N TYR A 241 28.35 -85.88 -26.39
CA TYR A 241 27.93 -84.90 -27.40
C TYR A 241 26.41 -84.68 -27.46
N LEU A 242 25.64 -85.20 -26.49
CA LEU A 242 24.17 -85.06 -26.42
C LEU A 242 23.46 -85.52 -27.70
N ILE A 243 23.99 -86.54 -28.37
CA ILE A 243 23.38 -87.16 -29.54
C ILE A 243 22.40 -88.22 -29.03
N TRP A 244 21.10 -87.89 -29.10
CA TRP A 244 20.02 -88.76 -28.66
C TRP A 244 19.44 -89.50 -29.86
N ASP A 245 19.03 -90.75 -29.66
CA ASP A 245 18.22 -91.44 -30.66
C ASP A 245 16.87 -90.71 -30.81
N GLU A 246 16.44 -90.48 -32.05
CA GLU A 246 15.22 -89.72 -32.42
C GLU A 246 13.91 -90.30 -31.81
N ASP A 247 13.98 -91.43 -31.12
CA ASP A 247 12.85 -92.18 -30.58
C ASP A 247 12.51 -91.88 -29.10
N ILE A 248 12.99 -90.76 -28.53
CA ILE A 248 12.52 -90.30 -27.21
C ILE A 248 11.50 -89.16 -27.39
N PRO A 249 10.19 -89.44 -27.39
CA PRO A 249 9.18 -88.40 -27.38
C PRO A 249 9.11 -87.80 -25.98
N PHE A 250 9.25 -86.47 -25.89
CA PHE A 250 8.75 -85.71 -24.75
C PHE A 250 7.23 -85.55 -24.84
#